data_AF-A0A1Q6LSY9-F1
#
_entry.id   AF-A0A1Q6LSY9-F1
#
_cell.length_a   1.000
_cell.length_b   1.000
_cell.length_c   1.000
_cell.angle_alpha   90.00
_cell.angle_beta   90.00
_cell.angle_gamma   90.00
#
_symmetry.space_group_name_H-M   'P 1'
#
loop_
_entity.id
_entity.type
_entity.pdbx_description
1 polymer ?
#
loop_
_entity_poly.entity_id
_entity_poly.type
_entity_poly.pdbx_seq_one_letter_code
_entity_poly.pdbx_strand_id
1 'polypeptide(L)'
;MNLDFVNNLFNNLKENKVAIDFMNELSDYLENNGWNNLLADDLTINDTKIISKYKDNMLKERANILQDYAENTKEAGEMYYIYNVSENEKNSYNISKTDKNHKILTLSIDELPKGTQLGSVLRLDANATRIVGKRINEMIEEQIKKQNQFLKDKRIDGHMYEVEEKDNGRIWLYDLNNIEGGGIEEFEEIEFPKDLYQMSKKGDKFLYKDGGYQKVE
;
A
#
# COMPACT_ATOMS: atom_id res chain seq x y z
N MET A 1 23.15 19.81 7.74
CA MET A 1 23.29 18.35 8.00
C MET A 1 22.44 17.58 6.99
N ASN A 2 22.99 16.72 6.13
CA ASN A 2 24.09 16.96 5.19
C ASN A 2 23.62 16.35 3.86
N LEU A 3 23.39 17.17 2.83
CA LEU A 3 23.30 16.68 1.43
C LEU A 3 24.55 15.86 1.07
N ASP A 4 25.66 16.16 1.73
CA ASP A 4 26.90 15.40 1.67
C ASP A 4 26.78 13.93 2.08
N PHE A 5 25.82 13.47 2.89
CA PHE A 5 25.80 12.05 3.29
C PHE A 5 25.14 11.15 2.24
N VAL A 6 24.11 11.61 1.53
CA VAL A 6 23.51 10.86 0.41
C VAL A 6 24.45 10.90 -0.80
N ASN A 7 25.09 12.06 -1.02
CA ASN A 7 26.21 12.17 -1.95
C ASN A 7 27.40 11.29 -1.52
N ASN A 8 27.75 11.19 -0.24
CA ASN A 8 28.85 10.31 0.23
C ASN A 8 28.45 8.84 0.37
N LEU A 9 27.16 8.50 0.46
CA LEU A 9 26.66 7.16 0.20
C LEU A 9 26.95 6.93 -1.29
N PHE A 10 26.14 7.41 -2.22
CA PHE A 10 26.18 6.85 -3.56
C PHE A 10 27.38 7.29 -4.42
N ASN A 11 28.03 8.43 -4.13
CA ASN A 11 29.20 8.86 -4.91
C ASN A 11 30.54 8.32 -4.38
N ASN A 12 30.75 8.12 -3.06
CA ASN A 12 31.97 7.44 -2.56
C ASN A 12 31.83 5.91 -2.56
N LEU A 13 30.61 5.36 -2.64
CA LEU A 13 30.36 3.91 -2.74
C LEU A 13 30.79 3.32 -4.10
N LYS A 14 30.94 4.12 -5.16
CA LYS A 14 31.28 3.61 -6.51
C LYS A 14 32.69 3.02 -6.65
N GLU A 15 33.61 3.31 -5.71
CA GLU A 15 35.01 2.90 -5.80
C GLU A 15 35.48 1.96 -4.66
N ASN A 16 34.65 1.73 -3.63
CA ASN A 16 35.01 0.88 -2.49
C ASN A 16 34.41 -0.53 -2.65
N LYS A 17 35.23 -1.58 -2.51
CA LYS A 17 34.79 -2.97 -2.62
C LYS A 17 33.61 -3.31 -1.68
N VAL A 18 33.66 -2.85 -0.43
CA VAL A 18 32.61 -3.11 0.57
C VAL A 18 31.26 -2.53 0.14
N ALA A 19 31.31 -1.37 -0.51
CA ALA A 19 30.16 -0.66 -1.00
C ALA A 19 29.50 -1.35 -2.21
N ILE A 20 30.33 -1.81 -3.15
CA ILE A 20 29.90 -2.55 -4.33
C ILE A 20 29.28 -3.89 -3.90
N ASP A 21 29.93 -4.61 -2.99
CA ASP A 21 29.42 -5.87 -2.45
C ASP A 21 28.06 -5.67 -1.78
N PHE A 22 27.89 -4.59 -0.99
CA PHE A 22 26.61 -4.22 -0.40
C PHE A 22 25.53 -3.89 -1.44
N MET A 23 25.85 -3.07 -2.45
CA MET A 23 24.90 -2.68 -3.50
C MET A 23 24.45 -3.89 -4.32
N ASN A 24 25.33 -4.86 -4.56
CA ASN A 24 25.00 -6.10 -5.22
C ASN A 24 24.07 -6.97 -4.36
N GLU A 25 24.37 -7.16 -3.07
CA GLU A 25 23.50 -7.91 -2.15
C GLU A 25 22.10 -7.29 -2.04
N LEU A 26 22.02 -5.97 -1.94
CA LEU A 26 20.75 -5.25 -1.91
C LEU A 26 20.01 -5.38 -3.24
N SER A 27 20.72 -5.26 -4.38
CA SER A 27 20.11 -5.43 -5.70
C SER A 27 19.55 -6.84 -5.88
N ASP A 28 20.31 -7.87 -5.50
CA ASP A 28 19.88 -9.27 -5.56
C ASP A 28 18.62 -9.48 -4.71
N TYR A 29 18.55 -8.89 -3.51
CA TYR A 29 17.34 -8.96 -2.70
C TYR A 29 16.16 -8.26 -3.37
N LEU A 30 16.33 -7.03 -3.86
CA LEU A 30 15.26 -6.24 -4.46
C LEU A 30 14.73 -6.84 -5.77
N GLU A 31 15.60 -7.38 -6.62
CA GLU A 31 15.19 -8.05 -7.87
C GLU A 31 14.40 -9.34 -7.62
N ASN A 32 14.69 -10.04 -6.51
CA ASN A 32 14.03 -11.29 -6.15
C ASN A 32 12.81 -11.13 -5.22
N ASN A 33 12.54 -9.93 -4.71
CA ASN A 33 11.43 -9.67 -3.80
C ASN A 33 10.53 -8.57 -4.35
N GLY A 34 9.27 -8.92 -4.64
CA GLY A 34 8.27 -7.95 -5.04
C GLY A 34 7.89 -7.00 -3.90
N TRP A 35 7.84 -5.70 -4.19
CA TRP A 35 7.32 -4.69 -3.27
C TRP A 35 5.90 -4.30 -3.65
N ASN A 36 5.01 -4.31 -2.66
CA ASN A 36 3.63 -3.90 -2.88
C ASN A 36 3.55 -2.37 -2.93
N ASN A 37 3.27 -1.83 -4.12
CA ASN A 37 3.00 -0.40 -4.29
C ASN A 37 1.61 -0.05 -3.75
N LEU A 38 1.52 0.18 -2.44
CA LEU A 38 0.27 0.57 -1.77
C LEU A 38 -0.31 1.92 -2.22
N LEU A 39 0.42 2.69 -3.04
CA LEU A 39 -0.03 3.99 -3.53
C LEU A 39 -0.81 3.89 -4.85
N ALA A 40 -0.90 2.71 -5.46
CA ALA A 40 -1.69 2.53 -6.68
C ALA A 40 -3.17 2.89 -6.44
N ASP A 41 -3.77 3.65 -7.36
CA ASP A 41 -5.17 4.08 -7.26
C ASP A 41 -6.12 2.88 -7.17
N ASP A 42 -6.04 1.95 -8.13
CA ASP A 42 -6.74 0.67 -8.08
C ASP A 42 -5.82 -0.46 -7.57
N LEU A 43 -5.61 -0.48 -6.25
CA LEU A 43 -4.71 -1.43 -5.61
C LEU A 43 -5.28 -2.85 -5.64
N THR A 44 -4.54 -3.77 -6.26
CA THR A 44 -4.77 -5.22 -6.22
C THR A 44 -3.49 -5.90 -5.75
N ILE A 45 -3.61 -6.76 -4.74
CA ILE A 45 -2.48 -7.53 -4.17
C ILE A 45 -2.92 -8.99 -4.09
N ASN A 46 -2.11 -9.91 -4.62
CA ASN A 46 -2.42 -11.35 -4.63
C ASN A 46 -3.84 -11.63 -5.16
N ASP A 47 -4.17 -11.08 -6.33
CA ASP A 47 -5.49 -11.15 -6.99
C ASP A 47 -6.67 -10.62 -6.17
N THR A 48 -6.40 -9.96 -5.03
CA THR A 48 -7.41 -9.36 -4.16
C THR A 48 -7.41 -7.85 -4.33
N LYS A 49 -8.54 -7.30 -4.78
CA LYS A 49 -8.74 -5.85 -4.81
C LYS A 49 -8.83 -5.32 -3.38
N ILE A 50 -8.14 -4.23 -3.07
CA ILE A 50 -8.07 -3.67 -1.71
C ILE A 50 -9.02 -2.48 -1.60
N ILE A 51 -9.95 -2.49 -0.65
CA ILE A 51 -10.88 -1.37 -0.41
C ILE A 51 -10.17 -0.21 0.27
N SER A 52 -10.69 1.01 0.08
CA SER A 52 -10.08 2.27 0.50
C SER A 52 -9.75 2.28 1.99
N LYS A 53 -10.71 1.85 2.83
CA LYS A 53 -10.55 1.72 4.28
C LYS A 53 -9.31 0.90 4.68
N TYR A 54 -9.07 -0.22 4.00
CA TYR A 54 -7.95 -1.10 4.33
C TYR A 54 -6.64 -0.66 3.66
N LYS A 55 -6.71 -0.04 2.48
CA LYS A 55 -5.56 0.65 1.87
C LYS A 55 -5.01 1.73 2.82
N ASP A 56 -5.88 2.54 3.40
CA ASP A 56 -5.50 3.59 4.36
C ASP A 56 -4.86 3.00 5.63
N ASN A 57 -5.43 1.91 6.16
CA ASN A 57 -4.85 1.19 7.29
C ASN A 57 -3.46 0.64 6.95
N MET A 58 -3.29 0.02 5.78
CA MET A 58 -1.99 -0.50 5.33
C MET A 58 -0.96 0.62 5.18
N LEU A 59 -1.33 1.77 4.63
CA LEU A 59 -0.44 2.93 4.49
C LEU A 59 0.01 3.47 5.85
N LYS A 60 -0.92 3.59 6.80
CA LYS A 60 -0.64 4.03 8.17
C LYS A 60 0.25 3.03 8.92
N GLU A 61 -0.06 1.75 8.86
CA GLU A 61 0.73 0.71 9.52
C GLU A 61 2.13 0.56 8.91
N ARG A 62 2.26 0.69 7.58
CA ARG A 62 3.56 0.75 6.92
C ARG A 62 4.41 1.90 7.45
N ALA A 63 3.83 3.10 7.58
CA ALA A 63 4.53 4.25 8.13
C ALA A 63 5.01 3.98 9.56
N ASN A 64 4.18 3.36 10.40
CA ASN A 64 4.56 2.96 11.76
C ASN A 64 5.70 1.93 11.75
N ILE A 65 5.62 0.88 10.93
CA ILE A 65 6.70 -0.14 10.83
C ILE A 65 8.03 0.52 10.46
N LEU A 66 8.02 1.43 9.49
CA LEU A 66 9.21 2.15 9.04
C LEU A 66 9.76 3.05 10.14
N GLN A 67 8.91 3.83 10.81
CA GLN A 67 9.32 4.73 11.89
C GLN A 67 9.85 3.95 13.09
N ASP A 68 9.10 2.94 13.55
CA ASP A 68 9.49 2.10 14.68
C ASP A 68 10.83 1.42 14.43
N TYR A 69 11.04 0.86 13.23
CA TYR A 69 12.30 0.22 12.91
C TYR A 69 13.46 1.22 12.87
N ALA A 70 13.25 2.39 12.26
CA ALA A 70 14.26 3.44 12.18
C ALA A 70 14.65 3.99 13.56
N GLU A 71 13.68 4.22 14.45
CA GLU A 71 13.92 4.70 15.81
C GLU A 71 14.69 3.66 16.65
N ASN A 72 14.32 2.38 16.54
CA ASN A 72 14.93 1.29 17.31
C ASN A 72 16.31 0.88 16.82
N THR A 73 16.73 1.34 15.63
CA THR A 73 18.03 0.98 15.05
C THR A 73 18.84 2.21 14.68
N LYS A 74 18.53 3.39 15.22
CA LYS A 74 19.12 4.69 14.82
C LYS A 74 20.65 4.70 14.73
N GLU A 75 21.34 3.92 15.57
CA GLU A 75 22.79 3.77 15.59
C GLU A 75 23.37 3.11 14.33
N ALA A 76 22.59 2.32 13.61
CA ALA A 76 22.98 1.70 12.34
C ALA A 76 22.80 2.66 11.12
N GLY A 77 22.59 3.97 11.37
CA GLY A 77 22.52 5.00 10.34
C GLY A 77 21.12 5.37 9.88
N GLU A 78 21.02 6.13 8.80
CA GLU A 78 19.73 6.64 8.30
C GLU A 78 19.01 5.59 7.43
N MET A 79 17.69 5.53 7.55
CA MET A 79 16.84 4.70 6.70
C MET A 79 15.95 5.56 5.81
N TYR A 80 15.83 5.13 4.58
CA TYR A 80 15.13 5.82 3.51
C TYR A 80 14.07 4.92 2.89
N TYR A 81 13.00 5.51 2.40
CA TYR A 81 11.90 4.79 1.74
C TYR A 81 11.51 5.50 0.45
N ILE A 82 11.24 4.73 -0.59
CA ILE A 82 10.85 5.25 -1.90
C ILE A 82 9.36 5.52 -1.92
N TYR A 83 9.03 6.81 -1.95
CA TYR A 83 7.67 7.31 -1.82
C TYR A 83 6.92 7.29 -3.16
N ASN A 84 7.40 8.02 -4.17
CA ASN A 84 6.76 8.07 -5.48
C ASN A 84 7.78 8.33 -6.59
N VAL A 85 7.33 8.20 -7.84
CA VAL A 85 8.05 8.71 -9.00
C VAL A 85 7.99 10.24 -8.96
N SER A 86 9.10 10.91 -9.24
CA SER A 86 9.12 12.36 -9.29
C SER A 86 8.39 12.87 -10.52
N GLU A 87 7.43 13.78 -10.31
CA GLU A 87 6.76 14.50 -11.41
C GLU A 87 7.64 15.64 -11.95
N ASN A 88 8.57 16.13 -11.14
CA ASN A 88 9.42 17.28 -11.45
C ASN A 88 10.72 16.87 -12.14
N GLU A 89 11.20 15.64 -11.88
CA GLU A 89 12.45 15.12 -12.42
C GLU A 89 12.22 13.79 -13.13
N LYS A 90 12.52 13.78 -14.43
CA LYS A 90 12.35 12.60 -15.27
C LYS A 90 13.27 11.46 -14.80
N ASN A 91 12.73 10.25 -14.74
CA ASN A 91 13.44 9.03 -14.35
C ASN A 91 14.04 9.10 -12.93
N SER A 92 13.36 9.79 -12.02
CA SER A 92 13.78 9.92 -10.64
C SER A 92 12.69 9.44 -9.68
N TYR A 93 13.10 9.02 -8.49
CA TYR A 93 12.20 8.78 -7.37
C TYR A 93 12.34 9.87 -6.31
N ASN A 94 11.24 10.18 -5.64
CA ASN A 94 11.27 10.90 -4.38
C ASN A 94 11.40 9.89 -3.23
N ILE A 95 12.34 10.16 -2.35
CA ILE A 95 12.76 9.29 -1.26
C ILE A 95 12.61 10.07 0.03
N SER A 96 11.89 9.49 0.99
CA SER A 96 11.68 10.11 2.29
C SER A 96 12.58 9.43 3.31
N LYS A 97 13.25 10.24 4.13
CA LYS A 97 13.88 9.73 5.34
C LYS A 97 12.80 9.30 6.32
N THR A 98 12.91 8.11 6.88
CA THR A 98 11.86 7.52 7.75
C THR A 98 11.81 8.12 9.16
N ASP A 99 12.41 9.31 9.37
CA ASP A 99 12.32 10.06 10.62
C ASP A 99 11.10 11.00 10.61
N LYS A 100 10.84 11.64 11.76
CA LYS A 100 9.68 12.52 11.93
C LYS A 100 9.77 13.82 11.11
N ASN A 101 10.92 14.13 10.51
CA ASN A 101 11.16 15.40 9.82
C ASN A 101 10.71 15.37 8.35
N HIS A 102 10.27 14.22 7.84
CA HIS A 102 9.69 14.05 6.49
C HIS A 102 10.52 14.72 5.38
N LYS A 103 11.85 14.67 5.51
CA LYS A 103 12.72 15.26 4.49
C LYS A 103 12.63 14.42 3.22
N ILE A 104 12.27 15.06 2.11
CA ILE A 104 12.19 14.44 0.78
C ILE A 104 13.47 14.76 0.01
N LEU A 105 14.00 13.75 -0.65
CA LEU A 105 15.13 13.82 -1.58
C LEU A 105 14.67 13.28 -2.93
N THR A 106 15.16 13.86 -4.02
CA THR A 106 14.95 13.32 -5.37
C THR A 106 16.26 12.69 -5.82
N LEU A 107 16.23 11.41 -6.22
CA LEU A 107 17.39 10.70 -6.78
C LEU A 107 17.04 10.06 -8.11
N SER A 108 18.00 10.07 -9.04
CA SER A 108 17.85 9.37 -10.32
C SER A 108 17.80 7.86 -10.10
N ILE A 109 16.99 7.16 -10.90
CA ILE A 109 16.93 5.69 -10.86
C ILE A 109 18.30 5.06 -11.11
N ASP A 110 19.13 5.69 -11.96
CA ASP A 110 20.48 5.19 -12.31
C ASP A 110 21.47 5.28 -11.13
N GLU A 111 21.13 6.02 -10.07
CA GLU A 111 21.95 6.18 -8.87
C GLU A 111 21.56 5.19 -7.76
N LEU A 112 20.49 4.42 -7.97
CA LEU A 112 19.92 3.50 -6.99
C LEU A 112 20.33 2.04 -7.27
N PRO A 113 20.24 1.14 -6.27
CA PRO A 113 20.44 -0.30 -6.49
C PRO A 113 19.50 -0.82 -7.58
N LYS A 114 19.92 -1.84 -8.34
CA LYS A 114 19.03 -2.46 -9.32
C LYS A 114 17.86 -3.15 -8.61
N GLY A 115 16.74 -3.30 -9.31
CA GLY A 115 15.50 -3.83 -8.73
C GLY A 115 14.76 -2.86 -7.80
N THR A 116 15.28 -1.64 -7.59
CA THR A 116 14.62 -0.61 -6.78
C THR A 116 13.27 -0.19 -7.37
N GLN A 117 12.23 -0.29 -6.55
CA GLN A 117 10.83 -0.01 -6.92
C GLN A 117 10.13 0.86 -5.86
N LEU A 118 8.94 1.38 -6.20
CA LEU A 118 8.09 2.07 -5.21
C LEU A 118 7.83 1.21 -3.99
N GLY A 119 7.93 1.81 -2.80
CA GLY A 119 7.82 1.10 -1.53
C GLY A 119 9.11 0.42 -1.04
N SER A 120 10.18 0.40 -1.84
CA SER A 120 11.47 -0.14 -1.41
C SER A 120 12.04 0.65 -0.23
N VAL A 121 12.74 -0.06 0.65
CA VAL A 121 13.44 0.50 1.82
C VAL A 121 14.94 0.41 1.59
N LEU A 122 15.64 1.53 1.76
CA LEU A 122 17.06 1.68 1.50
C LEU A 122 17.80 2.07 2.78
N ARG A 123 18.83 1.28 3.12
CA ARG A 123 19.78 1.55 4.17
C ARG A 123 21.06 0.76 3.89
N LEU A 124 22.21 1.24 4.34
CA LEU A 124 23.50 0.50 4.36
C LEU A 124 23.50 -0.70 5.34
N ASP A 125 22.40 -1.42 5.43
CA ASP A 125 22.20 -2.65 6.17
C ASP A 125 21.14 -3.47 5.43
N ALA A 126 21.58 -4.46 4.65
CA ALA A 126 20.69 -5.30 3.86
C ALA A 126 19.71 -6.09 4.76
N ASN A 127 20.09 -6.37 6.02
CA ASN A 127 19.18 -6.99 6.97
C ASN A 127 18.01 -6.08 7.33
N ALA A 128 18.21 -4.77 7.40
CA ALA A 128 17.12 -3.82 7.64
C ALA A 128 16.06 -3.89 6.54
N THR A 129 16.47 -3.84 5.27
CA THR A 129 15.56 -3.94 4.13
C THR A 129 14.79 -5.26 4.15
N ARG A 130 15.45 -6.37 4.50
CA ARG A 130 14.81 -7.69 4.61
C ARG A 130 13.82 -7.78 5.76
N ILE A 131 14.20 -7.33 6.96
CA ILE A 131 13.35 -7.38 8.16
C ILE A 131 12.12 -6.52 7.97
N VAL A 132 12.30 -5.29 7.49
CA VAL A 132 11.20 -4.35 7.25
C VAL A 132 10.29 -4.85 6.13
N GLY A 133 10.86 -5.32 5.02
CA GLY A 133 10.09 -5.90 3.91
C GLY A 133 9.22 -7.06 4.36
N LYS A 134 9.78 -7.98 5.16
CA LYS A 134 9.01 -9.09 5.74
C LYS A 134 7.85 -8.59 6.62
N ARG A 135 8.09 -7.63 7.52
CA ARG A 135 7.04 -7.07 8.39
C ARG A 135 5.93 -6.38 7.62
N ILE A 136 6.28 -5.65 6.54
CA ILE A 136 5.28 -5.00 5.68
C ILE A 136 4.44 -6.05 4.95
N ASN A 137 5.04 -7.12 4.43
CA ASN A 137 4.30 -8.18 3.76
C ASN A 137 3.37 -8.94 4.72
N GLU A 138 3.84 -9.27 5.93
CA GLU A 138 3.00 -9.87 6.98
C GLU A 138 1.82 -8.96 7.35
N MET A 139 2.04 -7.65 7.48
CA MET A 139 0.99 -6.66 7.73
C MET A 139 -0.04 -6.63 6.58
N ILE A 140 0.41 -6.64 5.32
CA ILE A 140 -0.49 -6.65 4.16
C ILE A 140 -1.37 -7.91 4.16
N GLU A 141 -0.79 -9.08 4.42
CA GLU A 141 -1.56 -10.33 4.52
C GLU A 141 -2.61 -10.27 5.63
N GLU A 142 -2.27 -9.70 6.78
CA GLU A 142 -3.21 -9.52 7.89
C GLU A 142 -4.36 -8.57 7.53
N GLN A 143 -4.06 -7.44 6.88
CA GLN A 143 -5.07 -6.47 6.45
C GLN A 143 -5.99 -7.05 5.38
N ILE A 144 -5.49 -7.87 4.45
CA ILE A 144 -6.33 -8.60 3.49
C ILE A 144 -7.30 -9.54 4.20
N LYS A 145 -6.83 -10.30 5.21
CA LYS A 145 -7.70 -11.19 6.00
C LYS A 145 -8.79 -10.39 6.74
N LYS A 146 -8.41 -9.27 7.37
CA LYS A 146 -9.36 -8.38 8.06
C LYS A 146 -10.38 -7.77 7.10
N GLN A 147 -9.96 -7.37 5.90
CA GLN A 147 -10.85 -6.86 4.85
C GLN A 147 -11.87 -7.93 4.43
N ASN A 148 -11.40 -9.13 4.11
CA ASN A 148 -12.29 -10.20 3.65
C ASN A 148 -13.32 -10.57 4.72
N GLN A 149 -12.92 -10.57 5.99
CA GLN A 149 -13.85 -10.75 7.09
C GLN A 149 -14.86 -9.59 7.19
N PHE A 150 -14.39 -8.34 7.10
CA PHE A 150 -15.26 -7.16 7.11
C PHE A 150 -16.31 -7.21 5.99
N LEU A 151 -15.91 -7.51 4.76
CA LEU A 151 -16.84 -7.63 3.62
C LEU A 151 -17.87 -8.75 3.85
N LYS A 152 -17.41 -9.90 4.36
CA LYS A 152 -18.31 -11.00 4.73
C LYS A 152 -19.33 -10.58 5.79
N ASP A 153 -18.90 -9.82 6.80
CA ASP A 153 -19.77 -9.32 7.87
C ASP A 153 -20.77 -8.27 7.36
N LYS A 154 -20.45 -7.58 6.26
CA LYS A 154 -21.35 -6.64 5.59
C LYS A 154 -22.38 -7.29 4.68
N ARG A 155 -22.18 -8.54 4.27
CA ARG A 155 -23.07 -9.28 3.37
C ARG A 155 -24.05 -10.14 4.16
N ILE A 156 -25.15 -9.53 4.59
CA ILE A 156 -26.12 -10.15 5.49
C ILE A 156 -27.33 -10.62 4.69
N ASP A 157 -27.67 -11.90 4.85
CA ASP A 157 -28.83 -12.48 4.17
C ASP A 157 -30.13 -11.77 4.59
N GLY A 158 -30.93 -11.40 3.60
CA GLY A 158 -32.18 -10.66 3.78
C GLY A 158 -32.02 -9.14 3.87
N HIS A 159 -30.79 -8.60 3.90
CA HIS A 159 -30.58 -7.14 3.91
C HIS A 159 -30.73 -6.53 2.51
N MET A 160 -31.26 -5.31 2.47
CA MET A 160 -31.33 -4.48 1.27
C MET A 160 -30.21 -3.45 1.27
N TYR A 161 -29.56 -3.34 0.13
CA TYR A 161 -28.45 -2.44 -0.11
C TYR A 161 -28.81 -1.45 -1.21
N GLU A 162 -28.59 -0.16 -0.95
CA GLU A 162 -28.79 0.89 -1.94
C GLU A 162 -27.44 1.37 -2.49
N VAL A 163 -27.35 1.53 -3.81
CA VAL A 163 -26.15 2.02 -4.47
C VAL A 163 -26.00 3.52 -4.27
N GLU A 164 -24.88 3.95 -3.69
CA GLU A 164 -24.52 5.37 -3.64
C GLU A 164 -23.72 5.79 -4.88
N GLU A 165 -22.62 5.09 -5.11
CA GLU A 165 -21.74 5.32 -6.26
C GLU A 165 -21.00 4.05 -6.69
N LYS A 166 -20.36 4.11 -7.86
CA LYS A 166 -19.50 3.04 -8.36
C LYS A 166 -18.36 3.60 -9.18
N ASP A 167 -17.18 3.04 -9.02
CA ASP A 167 -15.98 3.42 -9.77
C ASP A 167 -15.02 2.24 -9.90
N ASN A 168 -14.37 2.07 -11.05
CA ASN A 168 -13.31 1.08 -11.27
C ASN A 168 -13.61 -0.33 -10.71
N GLY A 169 -14.84 -0.84 -10.87
CA GLY A 169 -15.25 -2.16 -10.37
C GLY A 169 -15.52 -2.25 -8.86
N ARG A 170 -15.56 -1.11 -8.17
CA ARG A 170 -15.98 -0.93 -6.77
C ARG A 170 -17.35 -0.31 -6.73
N ILE A 171 -18.18 -0.71 -5.78
CA ILE A 171 -19.52 -0.14 -5.57
C ILE A 171 -19.70 0.19 -4.09
N TRP A 172 -20.19 1.39 -3.82
CA TRP A 172 -20.51 1.85 -2.47
C TRP A 172 -21.99 1.58 -2.20
N LEU A 173 -22.24 0.92 -1.09
CA LEU A 173 -23.55 0.43 -0.71
C LEU A 173 -23.93 0.94 0.68
N TYR A 174 -25.15 1.47 0.78
CA TYR A 174 -25.83 1.72 2.05
C TYR A 174 -26.60 0.49 2.48
N ASP A 175 -26.36 -0.03 3.68
CA ASP A 175 -27.17 -1.09 4.28
C ASP A 175 -28.45 -0.49 4.87
N LEU A 176 -29.57 -0.56 4.13
CA LEU A 176 -30.85 0.01 4.53
C LEU A 176 -31.47 -0.65 5.77
N ASN A 177 -30.97 -1.82 6.16
CA ASN A 177 -31.42 -2.56 7.32
C ASN A 177 -30.57 -2.27 8.56
N ASN A 178 -29.39 -1.66 8.40
CA ASN A 178 -28.50 -1.33 9.51
C ASN A 178 -28.45 0.19 9.79
N ILE A 179 -29.37 0.64 10.67
CA ILE A 179 -29.41 2.02 11.16
C ILE A 179 -28.80 2.07 12.56
N GLU A 180 -27.51 2.35 12.64
CA GLU A 180 -26.80 2.55 13.92
C GLU A 180 -26.49 4.03 14.14
N GLY A 181 -26.64 4.51 15.39
CA GLY A 181 -26.20 5.85 15.79
C GLY A 181 -26.87 7.03 15.07
N GLY A 182 -27.93 6.80 14.30
CA GLY A 182 -28.65 7.82 13.53
C GLY A 182 -28.22 7.96 12.06
N GLY A 183 -27.38 7.05 11.55
CA GLY A 183 -26.97 7.00 10.14
C GLY A 183 -27.17 5.62 9.52
N ILE A 184 -27.29 5.59 8.19
CA ILE A 184 -27.24 4.35 7.42
C ILE A 184 -25.76 4.02 7.18
N GLU A 185 -25.35 2.80 7.49
CA GLU A 185 -23.96 2.40 7.32
C GLU A 185 -23.61 2.23 5.83
N GLU A 186 -22.53 2.88 5.40
CA GLU A 186 -21.95 2.75 4.07
C GLU A 186 -20.73 1.82 4.09
N PHE A 187 -20.57 1.01 3.05
CA PHE A 187 -19.33 0.27 2.82
C PHE A 187 -19.01 0.12 1.33
N GLU A 188 -17.73 -0.08 1.06
CA GLU A 188 -17.21 -0.36 -0.28
C GLU A 188 -17.21 -1.86 -0.55
N GLU A 189 -17.82 -2.30 -1.64
CA GLU A 189 -17.92 -3.69 -2.10
C GLU A 189 -17.14 -3.89 -3.40
N ILE A 190 -16.43 -5.02 -3.49
CA ILE A 190 -15.49 -5.36 -4.57
C ILE A 190 -15.80 -6.70 -5.25
N GLU A 191 -16.68 -7.52 -4.68
CA GLU A 191 -17.15 -8.79 -5.26
C GLU A 191 -18.60 -8.67 -5.75
N PHE A 192 -18.99 -7.47 -6.19
CA PHE A 192 -20.31 -7.26 -6.76
C PHE A 192 -20.43 -7.92 -8.14
N PRO A 193 -21.51 -8.67 -8.44
CA PRO A 193 -21.64 -9.36 -9.72
C PRO A 193 -21.53 -8.41 -10.91
N LYS A 194 -20.68 -8.74 -11.89
CA LYS A 194 -20.34 -7.86 -13.02
C LYS A 194 -21.56 -7.39 -13.80
N ASP A 195 -22.52 -8.28 -14.05
CA ASP A 195 -23.74 -7.93 -14.79
C ASP A 195 -24.60 -6.93 -14.01
N LEU A 196 -24.70 -7.10 -12.69
CA LEU A 196 -25.40 -6.17 -11.80
C LEU A 196 -24.65 -4.84 -11.70
N TYR A 197 -23.32 -4.89 -11.59
CA TYR A 197 -22.47 -3.71 -11.59
C TYR A 197 -22.67 -2.86 -12.84
N GLN A 198 -22.78 -3.47 -14.03
CA GLN A 198 -22.96 -2.72 -15.27
C GLN A 198 -24.32 -2.02 -15.33
N MET A 199 -25.39 -2.66 -14.87
CA MET A 199 -26.74 -2.10 -14.93
C MET A 199 -27.08 -1.16 -13.76
N SER A 200 -26.35 -1.22 -12.65
CA SER A 200 -26.66 -0.45 -11.45
C SER A 200 -26.51 1.05 -11.66
N LYS A 201 -27.35 1.84 -10.99
CA LYS A 201 -27.25 3.30 -10.91
C LYS A 201 -27.40 3.73 -9.45
N LYS A 202 -26.97 4.96 -9.12
CA LYS A 202 -27.23 5.56 -7.82
C LYS A 202 -28.73 5.47 -7.48
N GLY A 203 -29.04 5.01 -6.28
CA GLY A 203 -30.39 4.75 -5.77
C GLY A 203 -30.98 3.38 -6.13
N ASP A 204 -30.33 2.58 -6.99
CA ASP A 204 -30.78 1.20 -7.24
C ASP A 204 -30.63 0.36 -5.96
N LYS A 205 -31.60 -0.54 -5.73
CA LYS A 205 -31.64 -1.39 -4.54
C LYS A 205 -31.42 -2.86 -4.88
N PHE A 206 -30.70 -3.55 -4.02
CA PHE A 206 -30.35 -4.95 -4.16
C PHE A 206 -30.61 -5.69 -2.85
N LEU A 207 -31.34 -6.80 -2.92
CA LEU A 207 -31.49 -7.74 -1.82
C LEU A 207 -30.30 -8.68 -1.84
N TYR A 208 -29.58 -8.82 -0.72
CA TYR A 208 -28.61 -9.90 -0.59
C TYR A 208 -29.31 -11.15 -0.07
N LYS A 209 -29.32 -12.22 -0.86
CA LYS A 209 -30.00 -13.47 -0.52
C LYS A 209 -29.27 -14.67 -1.12
N ASP A 210 -29.20 -15.75 -0.37
CA ASP A 210 -28.59 -17.02 -0.80
C ASP A 210 -27.14 -16.85 -1.28
N GLY A 211 -26.42 -15.90 -0.66
CA GLY A 211 -25.01 -15.61 -0.95
C GLY A 211 -24.77 -14.70 -2.16
N GLY A 212 -25.80 -14.01 -2.68
CA GLY A 212 -25.63 -13.09 -3.81
C GLY A 212 -26.59 -11.91 -3.80
N TYR A 213 -26.24 -10.87 -4.55
CA TYR A 213 -27.10 -9.71 -4.76
C TYR A 213 -28.17 -10.01 -5.83
N GLN A 214 -29.40 -9.57 -5.58
CA GLN A 214 -30.54 -9.66 -6.49
C GLN A 214 -31.14 -8.27 -6.64
N LYS A 215 -31.31 -7.79 -7.87
CA LYS A 215 -31.92 -6.48 -8.12
C LYS A 215 -33.39 -6.51 -7.67
N VAL A 216 -33.80 -5.49 -6.93
CA VAL A 216 -35.20 -5.28 -6.53
C VAL A 216 -35.83 -4.28 -7.52
N GLU A 217 -37.03 -4.59 -8.01
CA GLU A 217 -37.82 -3.70 -8.88
C GLU A 217 -38.45 -2.54 -8.12
#